data_AF-A0A354CWY5-F1
#
_entry.id   AF-A0A354CWY5-F1
#
_cell.length_a   1.000
_cell.length_b   1.000
_cell.length_c   1.000
_cell.angle_alpha   90.00
_cell.angle_beta   90.00
_cell.angle_gamma   90.00
#
_symmetry.space_group_name_H-M   'P 1'
#
loop_
_entity.id
_entity.type
_entity.pdbx_description
1 polymer ?
#
loop_
_entity_poly.entity_id
_entity_poly.type
_entity_poly.pdbx_seq_one_letter_code
_entity_poly.pdbx_strand_id
1 'polypeptide(L)'
;MVTVRPRLGRGRFQWNTGGWFGAQLGSTAWLLVTAPTLFPERVEAGLVAVLCFLVPNVFGLLLYLGRSRLAPYPALQWLLLLTGLATITFVVYLNQSGLIEAVDPRLGYGEWGFALVPVLYGGLMIAFHVIERSAVRRNSETRESRV
;
A
#
# COMPACT_ATOMS: atom_id res chain seq x y z
N MET A 1 -15.71 18.97 19.25
CA MET A 1 -15.20 17.99 18.27
C MET A 1 -16.20 16.86 18.13
N VAL A 2 -16.76 16.63 16.94
CA VAL A 2 -17.61 15.45 16.69
C VAL A 2 -16.68 14.24 16.55
N THR A 3 -16.71 13.31 17.51
CA THR A 3 -15.97 12.05 17.42
C THR A 3 -16.64 11.15 16.39
N VAL A 4 -16.15 11.20 15.15
CA VAL A 4 -16.57 10.29 14.07
C VAL A 4 -16.12 8.88 14.44
N ARG A 5 -17.08 8.00 14.78
CA ARG A 5 -16.79 6.59 15.07
C ARG A 5 -16.43 5.85 13.77
N PRO A 6 -15.27 5.16 13.72
CA PRO A 6 -14.92 4.33 12.58
C PRO A 6 -15.92 3.18 12.42
N ARG A 7 -16.21 2.79 11.18
CA ARG A 7 -17.03 1.62 10.89
C ARG A 7 -16.29 0.35 11.26
N LEU A 8 -16.91 -0.50 12.07
CA LEU A 8 -16.33 -1.80 12.42
C LEU A 8 -16.26 -2.72 11.19
N GLY A 9 -15.15 -3.43 11.07
CA GLY A 9 -14.98 -4.53 10.13
C GLY A 9 -15.77 -5.77 10.56
N ARG A 10 -16.08 -6.65 9.59
CA ARG A 10 -16.80 -7.90 9.84
C ARG A 10 -15.89 -9.01 10.39
N GLY A 11 -14.62 -8.99 9.99
CA GLY A 11 -13.62 -9.96 10.43
C GLY A 11 -12.52 -9.32 11.27
N ARG A 12 -11.28 -9.72 10.97
CA ARG A 12 -10.10 -9.41 11.79
C ARG A 12 -9.58 -8.00 11.55
N PHE A 13 -9.80 -7.45 10.35
CA PHE A 13 -9.34 -6.12 10.02
C PHE A 13 -10.26 -5.05 10.62
N GLN A 14 -9.66 -4.18 11.42
CA GLN A 14 -10.31 -3.03 12.04
C GLN A 14 -9.50 -1.77 11.71
N TRP A 15 -10.15 -0.61 11.74
CA TRP A 15 -9.45 0.66 11.56
C TRP A 15 -8.43 0.86 12.68
N ASN A 16 -7.15 0.97 12.31
CA ASN A 16 -6.06 1.29 13.23
C ASN A 16 -5.26 2.45 12.62
N THR A 17 -5.27 3.61 13.28
CA THR A 17 -4.61 4.83 12.77
C THR A 17 -3.12 4.63 12.55
N GLY A 18 -2.41 4.08 13.54
CA GLY A 18 -0.96 3.88 13.48
C GLY A 18 -0.57 2.88 12.39
N GLY A 19 -1.26 1.74 12.32
CA GLY A 19 -1.06 0.74 11.27
C GLY A 19 -1.39 1.26 9.87
N TRP A 20 -2.44 2.08 9.73
CA TRP A 20 -2.84 2.64 8.44
C TRP A 20 -1.82 3.62 7.88
N PHE A 21 -1.39 4.60 8.66
CA PHE A 21 -0.39 5.58 8.21
C PHE A 21 1.03 5.00 8.20
N GLY A 22 1.36 4.14 9.17
CA GLY A 22 2.63 3.43 9.19
C GLY A 22 2.83 2.54 7.97
N ALA A 23 1.79 1.82 7.52
CA ALA A 23 1.86 1.02 6.29
C ALA A 23 2.01 1.89 5.04
N GLN A 24 1.32 3.03 4.94
CA GLN A 24 1.49 3.97 3.82
C GLN A 24 2.93 4.49 3.74
N LEU A 25 3.44 5.05 4.85
CA LEU A 25 4.80 5.56 4.88
C LEU A 25 5.82 4.45 4.67
N GLY A 26 5.66 3.31 5.34
CA GLY A 26 6.58 2.17 5.20
C GLY A 26 6.69 1.62 3.78
N SER A 27 5.63 1.74 2.98
CA SER A 27 5.62 1.25 1.59
C SER A 27 6.00 2.29 0.53
N THR A 28 5.92 3.59 0.86
CA THR A 28 6.09 4.67 -0.13
C THR A 28 7.20 5.67 0.19
N ALA A 29 7.65 5.79 1.44
CA ALA A 29 8.61 6.82 1.84
C ALA A 29 9.94 6.75 1.07
N TRP A 30 10.36 5.55 0.68
CA TRP A 30 11.56 5.36 -0.12
C TRP A 30 11.48 6.05 -1.49
N LEU A 31 10.29 6.19 -2.10
CA LEU A 31 10.11 6.94 -3.35
C LEU A 31 10.48 8.41 -3.19
N LEU A 32 10.13 9.01 -2.04
CA LEU A 32 10.46 10.39 -1.72
C LEU A 32 11.95 10.56 -1.44
N VAL A 33 12.60 9.56 -0.85
CA VAL A 33 14.06 9.54 -0.65
C VAL A 33 14.80 9.39 -1.98
N THR A 34 14.26 8.61 -2.92
CA THR A 34 14.84 8.43 -4.27
C THR A 34 14.64 9.65 -5.17
N ALA A 35 13.57 10.42 -5.03
CA ALA A 35 13.28 11.53 -5.93
C ALA A 35 14.41 12.59 -6.04
N PRO A 36 15.00 13.12 -4.94
CA PRO A 36 16.14 14.04 -4.98
C PRO A 36 17.33 13.53 -5.79
N THR A 37 17.52 12.21 -5.84
CA THR A 37 18.66 11.60 -6.51
C THR A 37 18.44 11.47 -8.02
N LEU A 38 17.18 11.51 -8.46
CA LEU A 38 16.81 11.42 -9.86
C LEU A 38 16.72 12.79 -10.55
N PHE A 39 16.46 13.87 -9.81
CA PHE A 39 16.37 15.22 -10.41
C PHE A 39 17.63 15.66 -11.17
N PRO A 40 18.87 15.41 -10.70
CA PRO A 40 20.09 15.75 -11.44
C PRO A 40 20.23 14.95 -12.75
N GLU A 41 19.76 13.70 -12.76
CA GLU A 41 19.81 12.84 -13.94
C GLU A 41 18.72 13.23 -14.94
N ARG A 42 17.46 13.24 -14.49
CA ARG A 42 16.28 13.54 -15.30
C ARG A 42 15.15 14.09 -14.42
N VAL A 43 14.73 15.33 -14.66
CA VAL A 43 13.63 15.97 -13.90
C VAL A 43 12.34 15.15 -13.94
N GLU A 44 12.02 14.57 -15.10
CA GLU A 44 10.87 13.67 -15.27
C GLU A 44 10.90 12.48 -14.30
N ALA A 45 12.06 11.86 -14.09
CA ALA A 45 12.20 10.70 -13.21
C ALA A 45 11.94 11.07 -11.75
N GLY A 46 12.44 12.23 -11.31
CA GLY A 46 12.13 12.79 -9.99
C GLY A 46 10.64 13.07 -9.82
N LEU A 47 9.98 13.63 -10.84
CA LEU A 47 8.53 13.87 -10.81
C LEU A 47 7.72 12.57 -10.76
N VAL A 48 8.10 11.53 -11.51
CA VAL A 48 7.44 10.22 -11.45
C VAL A 48 7.56 9.62 -10.04
N ALA A 49 8.74 9.69 -9.42
CA ALA A 49 8.92 9.22 -8.03
C ALA A 49 8.01 9.96 -7.05
N VAL A 50 7.93 11.30 -7.14
CA VAL A 50 7.05 12.13 -6.31
C VAL A 50 5.57 11.79 -6.54
N LEU A 51 5.15 11.60 -7.79
CA LEU A 51 3.77 11.23 -8.11
C LEU A 51 3.41 9.84 -7.58
N CYS A 52 4.29 8.86 -7.74
CA CYS A 52 4.10 7.51 -7.19
C CYS A 52 4.08 7.48 -5.66
N PHE A 53 4.69 8.47 -4.99
CA PHE A 53 4.51 8.68 -3.55
C PHE A 53 3.16 9.35 -3.24
N LEU A 54 2.86 10.48 -3.88
CA LEU A 54 1.70 11.32 -3.53
C LEU A 54 0.36 10.63 -3.80
N VAL A 55 0.20 10.00 -4.96
CA VAL A 55 -1.08 9.40 -5.36
C VAL A 55 -1.60 8.36 -4.35
N PRO A 56 -0.84 7.32 -3.97
CA PRO A 56 -1.30 6.34 -2.98
C PRO A 56 -1.49 6.96 -1.58
N ASN A 57 -0.67 7.92 -1.16
CA ASN A 57 -0.81 8.57 0.15
C ASN A 57 -2.04 9.47 0.22
N VAL A 58 -2.31 10.26 -0.82
CA VAL A 58 -3.53 11.08 -0.90
C VAL A 58 -4.76 10.16 -0.93
N PHE A 59 -4.73 9.10 -1.74
CA PHE A 59 -5.82 8.14 -1.79
C PHE A 59 -6.04 7.43 -0.45
N GLY A 60 -4.97 6.98 0.22
CA GLY A 60 -5.04 6.36 1.54
C GLY A 60 -5.53 7.32 2.62
N LEU A 61 -5.20 8.61 2.54
CA LEU A 61 -5.79 9.65 3.38
C LEU A 61 -7.29 9.80 3.11
N LEU A 62 -7.72 9.86 1.86
CA LEU A 62 -9.15 9.97 1.50
C LEU A 62 -9.95 8.78 2.01
N LEU A 63 -9.43 7.55 1.88
CA LEU A 63 -10.04 6.35 2.46
C LEU A 63 -10.16 6.44 3.99
N TYR A 64 -9.12 6.97 4.65
CA TYR A 64 -9.12 7.15 6.11
C TYR A 64 -10.10 8.23 6.58
N LEU A 65 -10.28 9.31 5.80
CA LEU A 65 -11.32 10.31 6.07
C LEU A 65 -12.73 9.71 5.88
N GLY A 66 -12.89 8.79 4.93
CA GLY A 66 -14.12 8.02 4.69
C GLY A 66 -14.39 6.86 5.66
N ARG A 67 -13.56 6.65 6.70
CA ARG A 67 -13.59 5.46 7.58
C ARG A 67 -14.91 5.21 8.32
N SER A 68 -15.79 6.20 8.44
CA SER A 68 -17.12 6.03 9.03
C SER A 68 -18.11 5.32 8.11
N ARG A 69 -17.88 5.36 6.79
CA ARG A 69 -18.74 4.75 5.77
C ARG A 69 -18.09 3.50 5.17
N LEU A 70 -16.77 3.50 5.06
CA LEU A 70 -16.00 2.44 4.42
C LEU A 70 -15.67 1.32 5.38
N ALA A 71 -15.81 0.07 4.91
CA ALA A 71 -15.31 -1.08 5.64
C ALA A 71 -13.77 -1.13 5.55
N PRO A 72 -13.07 -1.52 6.64
CA PRO A 72 -11.61 -1.49 6.70
C PRO A 72 -10.95 -2.45 5.70
N TYR A 73 -11.47 -3.67 5.54
CA TYR A 73 -10.87 -4.67 4.66
C TYR A 73 -10.84 -4.24 3.16
N PRO A 74 -11.96 -3.84 2.54
CA PRO A 74 -11.92 -3.37 1.16
C PRO A 74 -11.03 -2.13 0.97
N ALA A 75 -11.01 -1.21 1.94
CA ALA A 75 -10.13 -0.05 1.89
C ALA A 75 -8.64 -0.45 1.91
N LEU A 76 -8.27 -1.42 2.76
CA LEU A 76 -6.91 -1.96 2.82
C LEU A 76 -6.48 -2.61 1.50
N GLN A 77 -7.38 -3.37 0.85
CA GLN A 77 -7.11 -4.00 -0.45
C GLN A 77 -6.90 -2.96 -1.56
N TRP A 78 -7.72 -1.90 -1.59
CA TRP A 78 -7.54 -0.81 -2.55
C TRP A 78 -6.23 -0.05 -2.32
N LEU A 79 -5.85 0.18 -1.07
CA LEU A 79 -4.59 0.82 -0.74
C LEU A 79 -3.38 -0.03 -1.17
N LEU A 80 -3.41 -1.34 -0.88
CA LEU A 80 -2.36 -2.27 -1.31
C LEU A 80 -2.24 -2.32 -2.83
N LEU A 81 -3.37 -2.41 -3.54
CA LEU A 81 -3.38 -2.42 -5.00
C LEU A 81 -2.76 -1.15 -5.57
N LEU A 82 -3.20 0.03 -5.11
CA LEU A 82 -2.71 1.30 -5.65
C LEU A 82 -1.23 1.51 -5.34
N THR A 83 -0.78 1.14 -4.14
CA THR A 83 0.63 1.24 -3.75
C THR A 83 1.50 0.27 -4.54
N GLY A 84 1.01 -0.96 -4.77
CA GLY A 84 1.67 -1.94 -5.62
C GLY A 84 1.78 -1.46 -7.07
N LEU A 85 0.70 -0.91 -7.64
CA LEU A 85 0.71 -0.34 -8.98
C LEU A 85 1.70 0.84 -9.09
N ALA A 86 1.67 1.78 -8.14
CA ALA A 86 2.61 2.90 -8.13
C ALA A 86 4.08 2.43 -8.07
N THR A 87 4.36 1.42 -7.24
CA THR A 87 5.70 0.82 -7.15
C THR A 87 6.11 0.18 -8.47
N ILE A 88 5.24 -0.66 -9.06
CA ILE A 88 5.50 -1.32 -10.35
C ILE A 88 5.72 -0.28 -11.45
N THR A 89 4.86 0.74 -11.55
CA THR A 89 4.99 1.82 -12.53
C THR A 89 6.33 2.52 -12.42
N PHE A 90 6.76 2.87 -11.20
CA PHE A 90 8.03 3.54 -10.99
C PHE A 90 9.23 2.66 -11.37
N VAL A 91 9.19 1.38 -10.98
CA VAL A 91 10.25 0.41 -11.30
C VAL A 91 10.35 0.17 -12.81
N VAL A 92 9.22 -0.02 -13.49
CA VAL A 92 9.18 -0.17 -14.95
C VAL A 92 9.74 1.06 -15.63
N TYR A 93 9.39 2.26 -15.15
CA TYR A 93 9.94 3.51 -15.67
C TYR A 93 11.46 3.59 -15.49
N LEU A 94 11.99 3.25 -14.31
CA LEU A 94 13.45 3.23 -14.07
C LEU A 94 14.17 2.25 -15.01
N ASN A 95 13.60 1.06 -15.20
CA ASN A 95 14.17 0.05 -16.09
C ASN A 95 14.18 0.53 -17.55
N GLN A 96 13.08 1.10 -18.04
CA GLN A 96 12.98 1.60 -19.42
C GLN A 96 13.85 2.83 -19.69
N SER A 97 14.14 3.62 -18.66
CA SER A 97 14.97 4.83 -18.75
C SER A 97 16.47 4.58 -18.52
N GLY A 98 16.87 3.35 -18.20
CA GLY A 98 18.27 3.01 -17.87
C GLY A 98 18.76 3.62 -16.55
N LEU A 99 17.84 4.11 -15.70
CA LEU A 99 18.16 4.78 -14.44
C LEU A 99 18.22 3.81 -13.25
N ILE A 100 18.09 2.51 -13.49
CA ILE A 100 18.09 1.51 -12.43
C ILE A 100 19.42 1.53 -11.67
N GLU A 101 20.56 1.70 -12.36
CA GLU A 101 21.90 1.79 -11.77
C GLU A 101 22.11 3.05 -10.92
N ALA A 102 21.35 4.13 -11.15
CA ALA A 102 21.41 5.31 -10.30
C ALA A 102 20.73 5.06 -8.93
N VAL A 103 19.89 4.03 -8.84
CA VAL A 103 19.06 3.71 -7.67
C VAL A 103 19.52 2.40 -6.98
N ASP A 104 19.85 1.37 -7.74
CA ASP A 104 20.19 0.01 -7.28
C ASP A 104 21.38 -0.05 -6.31
N PRO A 105 22.49 0.69 -6.48
CA PRO A 105 23.60 0.70 -5.53
C PRO A 105 23.22 1.15 -4.12
N ARG A 106 22.12 1.92 -4.00
CA ARG A 106 21.64 2.48 -2.72
C ARG A 106 20.57 1.61 -2.07
N LEU A 107 19.87 0.80 -2.86
CA LEU A 107 18.78 -0.04 -2.37
C LEU A 107 19.18 -1.53 -2.25
N GLY A 108 20.23 -1.97 -2.94
CA GLY A 108 20.80 -3.31 -2.80
C GLY A 108 19.86 -4.44 -3.21
N TYR A 109 18.89 -4.17 -4.08
CA TYR A 109 17.86 -5.13 -4.48
C TYR A 109 18.34 -6.07 -5.60
N GLY A 110 19.32 -5.64 -6.40
CA GLY A 110 19.78 -6.36 -7.58
C GLY A 110 18.67 -6.48 -8.63
N GLU A 111 19.00 -7.04 -9.80
CA GLU A 111 18.03 -7.15 -10.91
C GLU A 111 16.76 -7.92 -10.54
N TRP A 112 16.86 -8.88 -9.62
CA TRP A 112 15.73 -9.74 -9.21
C TRP A 112 14.82 -9.10 -8.17
N GLY A 113 15.30 -8.15 -7.37
CA GLY A 113 14.51 -7.56 -6.28
C GLY A 113 13.26 -6.83 -6.79
N PHE A 114 13.31 -6.32 -8.01
CA PHE A 114 12.17 -5.67 -8.67
C PHE A 114 11.09 -6.66 -9.12
N ALA A 115 11.46 -7.88 -9.50
CA ALA A 115 10.51 -8.94 -9.85
C ALA A 115 9.72 -9.46 -8.63
N LEU A 116 10.23 -9.22 -7.41
CA LEU A 116 9.56 -9.59 -6.17
C LEU A 116 8.40 -8.65 -5.81
N VAL A 117 8.34 -7.45 -6.38
CA VAL A 117 7.31 -6.45 -6.03
C VAL A 117 5.89 -6.95 -6.30
N PRO A 118 5.54 -7.45 -7.51
CA PRO A 118 4.19 -7.97 -7.76
C PRO A 118 3.85 -9.17 -6.86
N VAL A 119 4.84 -10.02 -6.58
CA VAL A 119 4.68 -11.19 -5.70
C VAL A 119 4.39 -10.76 -4.28
N LEU A 120 5.10 -9.75 -3.77
CA LEU A 120 4.91 -9.21 -2.42
C LEU A 120 3.52 -8.60 -2.26
N TYR A 121 3.13 -7.65 -3.12
CA TYR A 121 1.83 -6.99 -3.00
C TYR A 121 0.67 -7.96 -3.28
N GLY A 122 0.77 -8.79 -4.31
CA GLY A 122 -0.23 -9.82 -4.62
C GLY A 122 -0.35 -10.86 -3.50
N GLY A 123 0.78 -11.33 -2.97
CA GLY A 123 0.84 -12.24 -1.85
C GLY A 123 0.20 -11.68 -0.58
N LEU A 124 0.48 -10.40 -0.25
CA LEU A 124 -0.16 -9.72 0.88
C LEU A 124 -1.68 -9.59 0.68
N MET A 125 -2.13 -9.22 -0.51
CA MET A 125 -3.56 -9.13 -0.83
C MET A 125 -4.26 -10.48 -0.64
N ILE A 126 -3.66 -11.57 -1.15
CA ILE A 126 -4.18 -12.93 -1.00
C ILE A 126 -4.17 -13.36 0.47
N ALA A 127 -3.05 -13.16 1.18
CA ALA A 127 -2.94 -13.52 2.59
C ALA A 127 -4.00 -12.80 3.43
N PHE A 128 -4.19 -11.50 3.22
CA PHE A 128 -5.22 -10.72 3.91
C PHE A 128 -6.63 -11.14 3.51
N HIS A 129 -6.86 -11.52 2.26
CA HIS A 129 -8.14 -12.08 1.82
C HIS A 129 -8.49 -13.37 2.57
N VAL A 130 -7.53 -14.29 2.68
CA VAL A 130 -7.69 -15.56 3.41
C VAL A 130 -7.95 -15.30 4.89
N ILE A 131 -7.14 -14.45 5.53
CA ILE A 131 -7.30 -14.09 6.95
C ILE A 131 -8.68 -13.51 7.23
N GLU A 132 -9.16 -12.59 6.39
CA GLU A 132 -10.49 -11.97 6.59
C GLU A 132 -11.60 -13.00 6.40
N ARG A 133 -11.56 -13.82 5.34
CA ARG A 133 -12.57 -14.85 5.10
C ARG A 133 -12.64 -15.87 6.24
N SER A 134 -11.49 -16.33 6.74
CA SER A 134 -11.44 -17.26 7.88
C SER A 134 -11.99 -16.64 9.16
N ALA A 135 -11.76 -15.34 9.39
CA ALA A 135 -12.32 -14.63 10.54
C ALA A 135 -13.85 -14.49 10.44
N VAL A 136 -14.36 -14.11 9.27
CA VAL A 136 -15.82 -13.95 9.05
C VAL A 136 -16.56 -15.28 9.24
N ARG A 137 -16.03 -16.39 8.73
CA ARG A 137 -16.64 -17.73 8.89
C ARG A 137 -16.75 -18.18 10.36
N ARG A 138 -15.67 -18.01 11.14
CA ARG A 138 -15.69 -18.35 12.58
C ARG A 138 -16.70 -17.52 13.36
N ASN A 139 -16.89 -16.25 12.99
CA ASN A 139 -17.84 -15.37 13.65
C ASN A 139 -19.30 -15.78 13.37
N SER A 140 -19.62 -16.32 12.18
CA SER A 140 -20.97 -16.84 11.90
C SER A 140 -21.28 -18.10 12.69
N GLU A 141 -20.36 -19.07 12.75
CA GLU A 141 -20.54 -20.34 13.49
C GLU A 141 -20.73 -20.10 15.00
N THR A 142 -19.97 -19.14 15.56
CA THR A 142 -20.09 -18.77 16.98
C THR A 142 -21.43 -18.10 17.29
N ARG A 143 -22.05 -17.44 16.30
CA ARG A 143 -23.34 -16.77 16.49
C ARG A 143 -24.50 -17.77 16.45
N GLU A 144 -24.43 -18.77 15.57
CA GLU A 144 -25.44 -19.83 15.46
C GLU A 144 -25.48 -20.73 16.70
N SER A 145 -24.34 -21.01 17.34
CA SER A 145 -24.29 -21.81 18.57
C SER A 145 -24.81 -21.10 19.82
N ARG A 146 -25.07 -19.79 19.75
CA ARG A 146 -25.59 -18.98 20.87
C ARG A 146 -27.08 -18.66 20.76
N VAL A 147 -27.73 -19.06 19.67
CA VAL A 147 -29.16 -18.90 19.42
C VAL A 147 -29.85 -20.23 19.67
#